data_AF-Q2PRQ1-F1
#
_entry.id   AF-Q2PRQ1-F1
#
_cell.length_a   1.000
_cell.length_b   1.000
_cell.length_c   1.000
_cell.angle_alpha   90.00
_cell.angle_beta   90.00
_cell.angle_gamma   90.00
#
_symmetry.space_group_name_H-M   'P 1'
#
loop_
_entity.id
_entity.type
_entity.pdbx_description
1 polymer ?
#
loop_
_entity_poly.entity_id
_entity_poly.type
_entity_poly.pdbx_seq_one_letter_code
_entity_poly.pdbx_strand_id
1 'polypeptide(L)' 'ARKSTGGKAPRKQLATKAARKSAPATGGVKKPHRYRPGTVALREIRRYQKSTELLIRKLPFQR' A
#
# COMPACT_ATOMS: atom_id res chain seq x y z
N ALA A 1 -39.88 -19.62 -52.12
CA ALA A 1 -40.53 -19.19 -50.86
C ALA A 1 -41.05 -20.45 -50.16
N ARG A 2 -40.93 -20.74 -48.86
CA ARG A 2 -40.33 -20.11 -47.66
C ARG A 2 -40.05 -21.26 -46.67
N LYS A 3 -38.87 -21.31 -46.03
CA LYS A 3 -38.57 -22.22 -44.90
C LYS A 3 -39.28 -21.70 -43.64
N SER A 4 -39.99 -22.55 -42.89
CA SER A 4 -40.49 -22.23 -41.54
C SER A 4 -39.44 -22.64 -40.50
N THR A 5 -38.65 -21.68 -40.05
CA THR A 5 -37.73 -21.87 -38.93
C THR A 5 -38.48 -21.74 -37.61
N GLY A 6 -38.17 -22.67 -36.70
CA GLY A 6 -38.93 -22.96 -35.49
C GLY A 6 -39.14 -21.79 -34.53
N GLY A 7 -40.27 -21.84 -33.84
CA GLY A 7 -40.60 -20.94 -32.76
C GLY A 7 -39.66 -21.13 -31.58
N LYS A 8 -38.99 -20.06 -31.17
CA LYS A 8 -38.33 -19.96 -29.87
C LYS A 8 -38.76 -18.64 -29.26
N ALA A 9 -39.67 -18.70 -28.28
CA ALA A 9 -40.09 -17.53 -27.55
C ALA A 9 -38.88 -16.87 -26.86
N PRO A 10 -38.79 -15.53 -26.82
CA PRO A 10 -37.73 -14.87 -26.07
C PRO A 10 -37.95 -15.15 -24.58
N ARG A 11 -37.13 -16.03 -24.01
CA ARG A 11 -37.12 -16.27 -22.58
C ARG A 11 -36.57 -15.02 -21.92
N LYS A 12 -37.44 -14.26 -21.23
CA LYS A 12 -37.04 -13.16 -20.33
C LYS A 12 -35.90 -13.65 -19.44
N GLN A 13 -34.68 -13.18 -19.68
CA GLN A 13 -33.60 -13.30 -18.70
C GLN A 13 -33.81 -12.18 -17.70
N LEU A 14 -34.44 -12.52 -16.58
CA LEU A 14 -34.28 -11.75 -15.35
C LEU A 14 -32.81 -11.88 -14.96
N ALA A 15 -31.99 -10.90 -15.33
CA ALA A 15 -30.62 -10.82 -14.86
C ALA A 15 -30.67 -10.51 -13.36
N THR A 16 -30.59 -11.56 -12.54
CA THR A 16 -30.44 -11.42 -11.10
C THR A 16 -29.05 -10.88 -10.80
N LYS A 17 -29.07 -9.83 -9.98
CA LYS A 17 -27.97 -9.07 -9.41
C LYS A 17 -26.88 -9.99 -8.83
N ALA A 18 -25.65 -9.82 -9.28
CA ALA A 18 -24.47 -10.10 -8.47
C ALA A 18 -23.58 -8.86 -8.52
N ALA A 19 -23.69 -8.02 -7.50
CA ALA A 19 -22.66 -7.03 -7.22
C ALA A 19 -21.40 -7.83 -6.83
N ARG A 20 -20.49 -8.01 -7.79
CA ARG A 20 -19.16 -8.55 -7.50
C ARG A 20 -18.49 -7.53 -6.58
N LYS A 21 -18.46 -7.79 -5.27
CA LYS A 21 -17.50 -7.14 -4.39
C LYS A 21 -16.12 -7.56 -4.89
N SER A 22 -15.46 -6.70 -5.66
CA SER A 22 -14.01 -6.79 -5.80
C SER A 22 -13.44 -6.65 -4.39
N ALA A 23 -12.68 -7.66 -3.95
CA ALA A 23 -11.82 -7.47 -2.79
C ALA A 23 -11.02 -6.16 -3.00
N PRO A 24 -10.76 -5.36 -1.95
CA PRO A 24 -9.81 -4.27 -2.10
C PRO A 24 -8.54 -4.87 -2.68
N ALA A 25 -8.07 -4.34 -3.82
CA ALA A 25 -6.76 -4.68 -4.34
C ALA A 25 -5.75 -4.15 -3.30
N THR A 26 -5.49 -4.95 -2.28
CA THR A 26 -4.42 -4.70 -1.32
C THR A 26 -3.13 -4.90 -2.10
N GLY A 27 -2.72 -3.85 -2.82
CA GLY A 27 -1.38 -3.76 -3.38
C GLY A 27 -0.43 -4.11 -2.23
N GLY A 28 0.28 -5.23 -2.38
CA GLY A 28 0.91 -5.93 -1.28
C GLY A 28 1.69 -4.98 -0.37
N VAL A 29 1.56 -5.18 0.94
CA VAL A 29 2.27 -4.40 1.96
C VAL A 29 3.74 -4.30 1.57
N LYS A 30 4.20 -3.09 1.25
CA LYS A 30 5.60 -2.90 0.86
C LYS A 30 6.48 -3.33 2.02
N LYS A 31 7.47 -4.16 1.72
CA LYS A 31 8.48 -4.58 2.71
C LYS A 31 9.09 -3.34 3.38
N PRO A 32 9.40 -3.39 4.70
CA PRO A 32 10.06 -2.29 5.38
C PRO A 32 11.35 -1.88 4.64
N HIS A 33 11.49 -0.59 4.36
CA HIS A 33 12.68 -0.07 3.71
C HIS A 33 13.86 -0.04 4.67
N ARG A 34 14.97 -0.68 4.29
CA ARG A 34 16.25 -0.62 5.02
C ARG A 34 17.24 0.25 4.25
N TYR A 35 17.80 1.25 4.92
CA TYR A 35 18.84 2.10 4.35
C TYR A 35 20.13 1.32 4.12
N ARG A 36 20.91 1.76 3.13
CA ARG A 36 22.25 1.24 2.86
C ARG A 36 23.20 1.60 4.02
N PRO A 37 24.25 0.79 4.27
CA PRO A 37 25.28 1.16 5.21
C PRO A 37 25.85 2.54 4.85
N GLY A 38 26.15 3.36 5.86
CA GLY A 38 26.64 4.73 5.71
C GLY A 38 25.54 5.79 5.53
N THR A 39 24.36 5.46 5.02
CA THR A 39 23.29 6.46 4.79
C THR A 39 22.82 7.10 6.10
N VAL A 40 22.59 6.29 7.14
CA VAL A 40 22.14 6.80 8.44
C VAL A 40 23.28 7.55 9.14
N ALA A 41 24.52 7.06 9.04
CA ALA A 41 25.69 7.71 9.63
C ALA A 41 25.92 9.13 9.06
N LEU A 42 25.86 9.31 7.73
CA LEU A 42 26.00 10.63 7.11
C LEU A 42 24.88 11.58 7.52
N ARG A 43 23.65 11.07 7.69
CA ARG A 43 22.52 11.86 8.18
C ARG A 43 22.73 12.33 9.62
N GLU A 44 23.26 11.45 10.48
CA GLU A 44 23.56 11.77 11.88
C GLU A 44 24.71 12.77 12.02
N ILE A 45 25.80 12.62 11.25
CA ILE A 45 26.90 13.60 11.20
C ILE A 45 26.36 14.99 10.84
N ARG A 46 25.56 15.08 9.77
CA ARG A 46 24.96 16.36 9.36
C ARG A 46 24.03 16.94 10.42
N ARG A 47 23.25 16.10 11.12
CA ARG A 47 22.36 16.55 12.21
C ARG A 47 23.17 17.17 13.34
N TYR A 48 24.17 16.46 13.86
CA TYR A 48 24.96 16.89 15.02
C TYR A 48 25.94 18.01 14.73
N GLN A 49 26.35 18.19 13.47
CA GLN A 49 27.12 19.38 13.07
C GLN A 49 26.24 20.63 12.92
N LYS A 50 24.92 20.47 12.76
CA LYS A 50 23.96 21.57 12.65
C LYS A 50 23.44 22.06 14.00
N SER A 51 23.27 21.15 14.96
CA SER A 51 22.83 21.46 16.32
C SER A 51 23.99 21.46 17.31
N THR A 52 23.77 22.01 18.51
CA THR A 52 24.74 22.00 19.61
C THR A 52 24.16 21.34 20.86
N GLU A 53 23.26 20.36 20.67
CA GLU A 53 22.68 19.60 21.76
C GLU A 53 23.70 18.66 22.40
N LEU A 54 23.58 18.43 23.72
CA LEU A 54 24.48 17.53 24.42
C LEU A 54 24.24 16.09 23.94
N LEU A 55 25.32 15.41 23.55
CA LEU A 55 25.28 14.00 23.14
C LEU A 55 25.05 13.05 24.33
N ILE A 56 25.28 13.55 25.55
CA ILE A 56 25.15 12.81 26.80
C ILE A 56 24.05 13.45 27.64
N ARG A 57 23.20 12.62 28.26
CA ARG A 57 22.12 13.08 29.13
C ARG A 57 22.68 13.77 30.38
N LYS A 58 22.03 14.84 30.84
CA LYS A 58 22.47 15.63 32.01
C LYS A 58 22.41 14.85 33.33
N LEU A 59 21.27 14.21 33.64
CA LEU A 59 21.04 13.54 34.94
C LEU A 59 22.12 12.51 35.33
N PRO A 60 22.54 11.56 34.48
CA PRO A 60 23.60 10.61 34.83
C PRO A 60 25.01 11.22 34.90
N PHE A 61 25.18 12.47 34.47
CA PHE A 61 26.46 13.21 34.50
C PHE A 61 26.44 14.37 35.51
N GLN A 62 25.35 14.51 36.25
CA GLN A 62 25.25 15.41 37.37
C GLN A 62 26.02 14.81 38.56
N ARG A 63 26.82 15.62 39.23
CA ARG A 63 27.59 15.22 40.42
C ARG A 63 26.89 15.63 41.69
#